data_AF-H5X1V5-F1
#
_entry.id   AF-H5X1V5-F1
#
_cell.length_a   1.000
_cell.length_b   1.000
_cell.length_c   1.000
_cell.angle_alpha   90.00
_cell.angle_beta   90.00
_cell.angle_gamma   90.00
#
_symmetry.space_group_name_H-M   'P 1'
#
loop_
_entity.id
_entity.type
_entity.pdbx_description
1 polymer ?
#
loop_
_entity_poly.entity_id
_entity_poly.type
_entity_poly.pdbx_seq_one_letter_code
_entity_poly.pdbx_strand_id
1 'polypeptide(L)'
;MGGIETSTYTYDPLDRTVSKTSGTETTDFAYLGLTDKVITEEISGQVQRSYAYDAWGGRLSQLKHDTDGTGPEVDEDSFYGFNPHTDVETLTTETGDTRATYGYTAYGKDDEEAFTGIDKPDAQNPGREPYNVYRFNGKRWDPHSGSYDMGFRDYHPGLNRFLTRDTYTGALADLNLATDPYTGNRYTFAGGNPITRIEIDGHISCTAPDGIDCGMEKRISGSTTQERLAARAALEQPALGPI
;
A
#
# COMPACT_ATOMS: atom_id res chain seq x y z
N MET A 1 4.38 -21.11 -21.81
CA MET A 1 3.99 -21.83 -20.58
C MET A 1 4.47 -20.99 -19.43
N GLY A 2 3.58 -20.26 -18.76
CA GLY A 2 3.96 -19.48 -17.57
C GLY A 2 4.24 -20.46 -16.44
N GLY A 3 5.42 -20.38 -15.84
CA GLY A 3 5.74 -21.14 -14.63
C GLY A 3 4.79 -20.71 -13.51
N ILE A 4 4.51 -21.63 -12.59
CA ILE A 4 3.84 -21.25 -11.35
C ILE A 4 4.85 -20.46 -10.53
N GLU A 5 4.61 -19.17 -10.37
CA GLU A 5 5.35 -18.35 -9.42
C GLU A 5 4.80 -18.61 -8.02
N THR A 6 5.69 -18.73 -7.05
CA THR A 6 5.33 -19.01 -5.66
C THR A 6 5.97 -17.94 -4.78
N SER A 7 5.12 -17.32 -3.96
CA SER A 7 5.54 -16.40 -2.90
C SER A 7 5.20 -17.02 -1.55
N THR A 8 6.12 -16.94 -0.60
CA THR A 8 5.91 -17.37 0.79
C THR A 8 5.99 -16.19 1.73
N TYR A 9 5.09 -16.15 2.71
CA TYR A 9 4.94 -15.05 3.65
C TYR A 9 5.13 -15.55 5.07
N THR A 10 5.69 -14.69 5.92
CA THR A 10 5.73 -14.89 7.37
C THR A 10 5.13 -13.69 8.07
N TYR A 11 4.51 -13.93 9.22
CA TYR A 11 3.72 -12.94 9.94
C TYR A 11 4.14 -12.84 11.40
N ASP A 12 3.98 -11.65 11.97
CA ASP A 12 4.14 -11.45 13.42
C ASP A 12 2.84 -11.71 14.20
N PRO A 13 2.87 -11.66 15.56
CA PRO A 13 1.67 -11.85 16.37
C PRO A 13 0.56 -10.79 16.20
N LEU A 14 0.82 -9.71 15.45
CA LEU A 14 -0.15 -8.69 15.10
C LEU A 14 -0.72 -8.90 13.68
N ASP A 15 -0.43 -10.04 13.05
CA ASP A 15 -0.87 -10.41 11.71
C ASP A 15 -0.27 -9.53 10.60
N ARG A 16 0.91 -8.95 10.84
CA ARG A 16 1.63 -8.14 9.83
C ARG A 16 2.67 -8.99 9.11
N THR A 17 2.78 -8.82 7.80
CA THR A 17 3.79 -9.50 6.96
C THR A 17 5.21 -9.03 7.33
N VAL A 18 6.00 -9.86 8.00
CA VAL A 18 7.39 -9.50 8.37
C VAL A 18 8.42 -9.91 7.33
N SER A 19 8.12 -10.91 6.50
CA SER A 19 9.00 -11.31 5.40
C SER A 19 8.20 -11.93 4.26
N LYS A 20 8.60 -11.61 3.02
CA LYS A 20 8.10 -12.20 1.77
C LYS A 20 9.27 -12.77 1.00
N THR A 21 9.18 -14.03 0.58
CA THR A 21 10.14 -14.63 -0.36
C THR A 21 9.43 -14.93 -1.67
N SER A 22 9.93 -14.38 -2.77
CA SER A 22 9.48 -14.64 -4.14
C SER A 22 10.65 -15.17 -4.96
N GLY A 23 10.57 -16.43 -5.38
CA GLY A 23 11.70 -17.11 -5.99
C GLY A 23 12.89 -17.24 -5.02
N THR A 24 13.99 -16.55 -5.31
CA THR A 24 15.19 -16.51 -4.46
C THR A 24 15.35 -15.22 -3.67
N GLU A 25 14.53 -14.21 -3.96
CA GLU A 25 14.60 -12.91 -3.30
C GLU A 25 13.72 -12.94 -2.04
N THR A 26 14.26 -12.46 -0.93
CA THR A 26 13.53 -12.28 0.33
C THR A 26 13.56 -10.82 0.71
N THR A 27 12.37 -10.25 0.91
CA THR A 27 12.16 -8.89 1.41
C THR A 27 11.69 -8.97 2.85
N ASP A 28 12.44 -8.35 3.76
CA ASP A 28 12.08 -8.20 5.17
C ASP A 28 11.47 -6.82 5.40
N PHE A 29 10.40 -6.77 6.20
CA PHE A 29 9.61 -5.56 6.47
C PHE A 29 9.76 -5.12 7.92
N ALA A 30 10.13 -3.86 8.13
CA ALA A 30 10.08 -3.22 9.44
C ALA A 30 8.90 -2.25 9.53
N TYR A 31 8.32 -2.13 10.73
CA TYR A 31 7.10 -1.36 10.96
C TYR A 31 7.30 -0.22 11.96
N LEU A 32 6.51 0.83 11.82
CA LEU A 32 6.45 1.94 12.76
C LEU A 32 5.77 1.49 14.07
N GLY A 33 6.57 1.02 15.02
CA GLY A 33 6.08 0.54 16.32
C GLY A 33 5.06 -0.60 16.18
N LEU A 34 3.88 -0.42 16.78
CA LEU A 34 2.78 -1.40 16.74
C LEU A 34 1.78 -1.17 15.59
N THR A 35 2.08 -0.24 14.67
CA THR A 35 1.19 0.06 13.55
C THR A 35 1.38 -0.91 12.39
N ASP A 36 0.47 -0.88 11.41
CA ASP A 36 0.56 -1.57 10.12
C ASP A 36 1.44 -0.82 9.09
N LYS A 37 2.13 0.25 9.50
CA LYS A 37 2.89 1.13 8.59
C LYS A 37 4.31 0.64 8.43
N VAL A 38 4.63 0.10 7.25
CA VAL A 38 6.00 -0.31 6.87
C VAL A 38 6.91 0.93 6.79
N ILE A 39 8.04 0.92 7.47
CA ILE A 39 9.05 1.99 7.44
C ILE A 39 10.24 1.65 6.55
N THR A 40 10.60 0.37 6.45
CA THR A 40 11.70 -0.09 5.58
C THR A 40 11.39 -1.44 4.95
N GLU A 41 11.93 -1.64 3.74
CA GLU A 41 12.04 -2.93 3.06
C GLU A 41 13.52 -3.25 2.90
N GLU A 42 13.94 -4.40 3.40
CA GLU A 42 15.32 -4.86 3.34
C GLU A 42 15.43 -6.09 2.45
N ILE A 43 16.45 -6.13 1.60
CA ILE A 43 16.82 -7.32 0.81
C ILE A 43 18.29 -7.59 1.07
N SER A 44 18.62 -8.82 1.49
CA SER A 44 20.00 -9.27 1.74
C SER A 44 20.79 -8.37 2.72
N GLY A 45 20.15 -7.88 3.79
CA GLY A 45 20.83 -7.04 4.78
C GLY A 45 20.90 -5.54 4.41
N GLN A 46 20.35 -5.15 3.26
CA GLN A 46 20.42 -3.78 2.74
C GLN A 46 19.03 -3.18 2.60
N VAL A 47 18.84 -1.98 3.16
CA VAL A 47 17.57 -1.25 3.06
C VAL A 47 17.39 -0.79 1.62
N GLN A 48 16.39 -1.34 0.93
CA GLN A 48 16.08 -1.03 -0.47
C GLN A 48 15.07 0.10 -0.59
N ARG A 49 14.12 0.17 0.34
CA ARG A 49 13.11 1.23 0.40
C ARG A 49 12.90 1.72 1.82
N SER A 50 12.63 3.01 1.96
CA SER A 50 12.14 3.62 3.20
C SER A 50 10.91 4.45 2.94
N TYR A 51 10.01 4.51 3.92
CA TYR A 51 8.74 5.23 3.81
C TYR A 51 8.60 6.25 4.94
N ALA A 52 8.16 7.46 4.59
CA ALA A 52 7.85 8.50 5.55
C ALA A 52 6.33 8.70 5.67
N TYR A 53 5.89 9.04 6.88
CA TYR A 53 4.48 9.26 7.21
C TYR A 53 4.28 10.61 7.90
N ASP A 54 3.10 11.19 7.73
CA ASP A 54 2.67 12.35 8.49
C ASP A 54 2.30 11.99 9.94
N ALA A 55 2.01 13.01 10.75
CA ALA A 55 1.63 12.84 12.16
C ALA A 55 0.32 12.06 12.38
N TRP A 56 -0.47 11.85 11.31
CA TRP A 56 -1.73 11.12 11.30
C TRP A 56 -1.62 9.77 10.57
N GLY A 57 -0.40 9.32 10.25
CA GLY A 57 -0.13 8.03 9.61
C GLY A 57 -0.43 7.98 8.11
N GLY A 58 -0.64 9.11 7.44
CA GLY A 58 -0.69 9.20 5.98
C GLY A 58 0.70 9.05 5.37
N ARG A 59 0.85 8.22 4.33
CA ARG A 59 2.14 8.01 3.66
C ARG A 59 2.48 9.24 2.83
N LEU A 60 3.66 9.82 3.04
CA LEU A 60 4.10 11.05 2.36
C LEU A 60 5.07 10.76 1.22
N SER A 61 6.06 9.91 1.47
CA SER A 61 7.11 9.60 0.50
C SER A 61 7.60 8.16 0.58
N GLN A 62 8.25 7.74 -0.50
CA GLN A 62 9.16 6.61 -0.52
C GLN A 62 10.54 7.09 -0.97
N LEU A 63 11.59 6.53 -0.37
CA LEU A 63 12.97 6.65 -0.82
C LEU A 63 13.43 5.27 -1.28
N LYS A 64 13.89 5.17 -2.53
CA LYS A 64 14.56 3.96 -3.02
C LYS A 64 16.06 4.17 -2.92
N HIS A 65 16.74 3.33 -2.14
CA HIS A 65 18.17 3.47 -1.84
C HIS A 65 19.04 2.87 -2.94
N ASP A 66 20.18 3.51 -3.23
CA ASP A 66 21.28 2.88 -3.96
C ASP A 66 22.00 1.89 -3.04
N THR A 67 21.86 0.60 -3.34
CA THR A 67 22.51 -0.47 -2.59
C THR A 67 23.47 -1.19 -3.53
N ASP A 68 24.75 -0.79 -3.45
CA ASP A 68 25.93 -1.41 -4.08
C ASP A 68 25.77 -1.82 -5.57
N GLY A 69 25.13 -0.97 -6.38
CA GLY A 69 25.17 -1.04 -7.85
C GLY A 69 24.10 -1.90 -8.53
N THR A 70 23.11 -2.41 -7.78
CA THR A 70 21.88 -3.00 -8.33
C THR A 70 20.61 -2.18 -8.03
N GLY A 71 20.74 -1.16 -7.17
CA GLY A 71 19.72 -0.15 -6.92
C GLY A 71 19.67 0.91 -8.04
N PRO A 72 18.82 1.95 -7.92
CA PRO A 72 19.00 3.13 -8.76
C PRO A 72 20.40 3.69 -8.55
N GLU A 73 21.09 4.14 -9.62
CA GLU A 73 22.49 4.63 -9.60
C GLU A 73 22.74 5.80 -8.63
N VAL A 74 21.67 6.33 -8.03
CA VAL A 74 21.56 7.31 -6.96
C VAL A 74 20.26 7.07 -6.19
N ASP A 75 20.17 7.50 -4.93
CA ASP A 75 18.92 7.48 -4.17
C ASP A 75 17.79 8.23 -4.90
N GLU A 76 16.59 7.64 -4.93
CA GLU A 76 15.42 8.22 -5.61
C GLU A 76 14.27 8.52 -4.63
N ASP A 77 14.08 9.79 -4.32
CA ASP A 77 12.94 10.30 -3.55
C ASP A 77 11.68 10.39 -4.41
N SER A 78 10.56 9.84 -3.92
CA SER A 78 9.24 10.00 -4.54
C SER A 78 8.17 10.40 -3.53
N PHE A 79 7.29 11.32 -3.91
CA PHE A 79 6.22 11.84 -3.06
C PHE A 79 4.85 11.42 -3.58
N TYR A 80 4.00 10.94 -2.67
CA TYR A 80 2.67 10.43 -2.97
C TYR A 80 1.63 11.55 -3.13
N GLY A 81 0.85 11.48 -4.21
CA GLY A 81 -0.36 12.26 -4.39
C GLY A 81 -1.60 11.36 -4.36
N PHE A 82 -2.57 11.74 -3.54
CA PHE A 82 -3.80 10.98 -3.32
C PHE A 82 -5.03 11.75 -3.79
N ASN A 83 -6.05 11.02 -4.23
CA ASN A 83 -7.39 11.56 -4.39
C ASN A 83 -8.15 11.59 -3.05
N PRO A 84 -9.33 12.23 -2.99
CA PRO A 84 -10.16 12.24 -1.78
C PRO A 84 -10.64 10.84 -1.32
N HIS A 85 -10.58 9.84 -2.19
CA HIS A 85 -10.88 8.44 -1.90
C HIS A 85 -9.67 7.66 -1.35
N THR A 86 -8.51 8.30 -1.17
CA THR A 86 -7.24 7.73 -0.68
C THR A 86 -6.46 6.88 -1.66
N ASP A 87 -6.86 6.88 -2.92
CA ASP A 87 -6.12 6.18 -3.95
C ASP A 87 -4.90 6.99 -4.34
N VAL A 88 -3.76 6.33 -4.47
CA VAL A 88 -2.55 6.96 -5.03
C VAL A 88 -2.80 7.21 -6.51
N GLU A 89 -2.88 8.46 -6.93
CA GLU A 89 -3.04 8.85 -8.34
C GLU A 89 -1.73 9.34 -8.97
N THR A 90 -0.79 9.83 -8.15
CA THR A 90 0.49 10.34 -8.65
C THR A 90 1.66 9.98 -7.73
N LEU A 91 2.83 9.77 -8.35
CA LEU A 91 4.13 9.90 -7.72
C LEU A 91 4.89 11.02 -8.39
N THR A 92 5.50 11.89 -7.57
CA THR A 92 6.34 13.00 -8.05
C THR A 92 7.78 12.86 -7.57
N THR A 93 8.72 13.41 -8.33
CA THR A 93 10.13 13.54 -7.97
C THR A 93 10.34 14.62 -6.90
N GLU A 94 11.56 14.74 -6.40
CA GLU A 94 12.01 15.82 -5.52
C GLU A 94 11.87 17.22 -6.13
N THR A 95 11.95 17.34 -7.46
CA THR A 95 11.70 18.59 -8.19
C THR A 95 10.21 18.87 -8.38
N GLY A 96 9.34 17.90 -8.09
CA GLY A 96 7.89 17.98 -8.31
C GLY A 96 7.44 17.56 -9.70
N ASP A 97 8.34 17.02 -10.53
CA ASP A 97 7.98 16.45 -11.82
C ASP A 97 7.27 15.11 -11.64
N THR A 98 6.38 14.75 -12.55
CA THR A 98 5.64 13.49 -12.48
C THR A 98 6.58 12.31 -12.74
N ARG A 99 6.73 11.41 -11.76
CA ARG A 99 7.43 10.12 -11.92
C ARG A 99 6.49 9.02 -12.43
N ALA A 100 5.25 8.99 -11.95
CA ALA A 100 4.21 8.09 -12.44
C ALA A 100 2.80 8.63 -12.14
N THR A 101 1.82 8.19 -12.93
CA THR A 101 0.39 8.36 -12.62
C THR A 101 -0.29 7.01 -12.61
N TYR A 102 -1.40 6.91 -11.87
CA TYR A 102 -2.18 5.69 -11.73
C TYR A 102 -3.67 6.03 -11.84
N GLY A 103 -4.44 5.13 -12.47
CA GLY A 103 -5.89 5.19 -12.52
C GLY A 103 -6.50 3.84 -12.20
N TYR A 104 -7.68 3.84 -11.59
CA TYR A 104 -8.33 2.60 -11.16
C TYR A 104 -9.79 2.59 -11.58
N THR A 105 -10.29 1.39 -11.85
CA THR A 105 -11.73 1.15 -11.89
C THR A 105 -12.35 1.37 -10.50
N ALA A 106 -13.68 1.45 -10.44
CA ALA A 106 -14.42 1.60 -9.19
C ALA A 106 -14.04 0.60 -8.09
N TYR A 107 -13.62 -0.61 -8.46
CA TYR A 107 -13.25 -1.69 -7.55
C TYR A 107 -11.73 -1.84 -7.39
N GLY A 108 -10.93 -0.85 -7.81
CA GLY A 108 -9.49 -0.81 -7.56
C GLY A 108 -8.64 -1.63 -8.54
N LYS A 109 -9.24 -2.18 -9.61
CA LYS A 109 -8.43 -2.78 -10.70
C LYS A 109 -7.73 -1.66 -11.46
N ASP A 110 -6.44 -1.82 -11.74
CA ASP A 110 -5.66 -0.91 -12.56
C ASP A 110 -6.35 -0.63 -13.90
N ASP A 111 -6.49 0.66 -14.21
CA ASP A 111 -6.77 1.18 -15.55
C ASP A 111 -5.41 1.48 -16.21
N GLU A 112 -4.86 0.46 -16.88
CA GLU A 112 -3.53 0.50 -17.48
C GLU A 112 -3.35 1.64 -18.51
N GLU A 113 -4.43 2.13 -19.12
CA GLU A 113 -4.38 3.26 -20.05
C GLU A 113 -4.11 4.59 -19.34
N ALA A 114 -4.48 4.70 -18.06
CA ALA A 114 -4.23 5.86 -17.21
C ALA A 114 -2.84 5.83 -16.54
N PHE A 115 -2.09 4.73 -16.67
CA PHE A 115 -0.76 4.60 -16.11
C PHE A 115 0.29 5.30 -16.99
N THR A 116 1.15 6.10 -16.36
CA THR A 116 2.26 6.79 -17.05
C THR A 116 3.56 6.67 -16.29
N GLY A 117 4.66 7.08 -16.93
CA GLY A 117 5.97 7.15 -16.30
C GLY A 117 6.59 5.79 -16.01
N ILE A 118 7.32 5.69 -14.90
CA ILE A 118 8.16 4.51 -14.60
C ILE A 118 7.32 3.24 -14.44
N ASP A 119 6.08 3.33 -13.95
CA ASP A 119 5.19 2.20 -13.68
C ASP A 119 4.20 1.88 -14.80
N LYS A 120 4.32 2.53 -15.96
CA LYS A 120 3.52 2.17 -17.12
C LYS A 120 3.75 0.69 -17.48
N PRO A 121 2.69 -0.11 -17.72
CA PRO A 121 2.83 -1.51 -18.10
C PRO A 121 3.74 -1.69 -19.32
N ASP A 122 4.72 -2.57 -19.16
CA ASP A 122 5.70 -2.93 -20.18
C ASP A 122 5.36 -4.31 -20.75
N ALA A 123 4.86 -4.33 -21.99
CA ALA A 123 4.48 -5.57 -22.66
C ALA A 123 5.68 -6.50 -22.93
N GLN A 124 6.90 -5.97 -22.95
CA GLN A 124 8.13 -6.76 -23.10
C GLN A 124 8.58 -7.37 -21.76
N ASN A 125 8.20 -6.77 -20.63
CA ASN A 125 8.58 -7.19 -19.29
C ASN A 125 7.36 -7.27 -18.36
N PRO A 126 6.40 -8.18 -18.60
CA PRO A 126 5.14 -8.23 -17.86
C PRO A 126 5.28 -8.64 -16.38
N GLY A 127 6.42 -9.22 -15.99
CA GLY A 127 6.74 -9.61 -14.62
C GLY A 127 7.72 -8.65 -13.92
N ARG A 128 7.89 -7.42 -14.43
CA ARG A 128 8.76 -6.44 -13.79
C ARG A 128 8.13 -6.00 -12.47
N GLU A 129 8.93 -6.01 -11.40
CA GLU A 129 8.49 -5.42 -10.13
C GLU A 129 8.08 -3.94 -10.33
N PRO A 130 6.94 -3.54 -9.76
CA PRO A 130 6.51 -2.16 -9.81
C PRO A 130 7.43 -1.30 -8.94
N TYR A 131 7.65 -0.07 -9.41
CA TYR A 131 8.34 0.96 -8.65
C TYR A 131 7.54 1.34 -7.41
N ASN A 132 6.22 1.49 -7.55
CA ASN A 132 5.29 1.74 -6.46
C ASN A 132 4.36 0.55 -6.19
N VAL A 133 4.46 0.03 -4.98
CA VAL A 133 3.60 -1.03 -4.46
C VAL A 133 2.37 -0.50 -3.73
N TYR A 134 2.30 0.78 -3.35
CA TYR A 134 1.13 1.32 -2.65
C TYR A 134 0.20 2.06 -3.61
N ARG A 135 -1.02 1.56 -3.79
CA ARG A 135 -1.92 1.99 -4.89
C ARG A 135 -3.32 2.34 -4.39
N PHE A 136 -4.36 1.64 -4.85
CA PHE A 136 -5.76 1.83 -4.45
C PHE A 136 -5.94 1.73 -2.92
N ASN A 137 -6.75 2.61 -2.32
CA ASN A 137 -6.87 2.84 -0.88
C ASN A 137 -5.53 3.07 -0.12
N GLY A 138 -4.45 3.38 -0.83
CA GLY A 138 -3.11 3.48 -0.26
C GLY A 138 -2.53 2.15 0.25
N LYS A 139 -3.12 1.02 -0.15
CA LYS A 139 -2.78 -0.34 0.29
C LYS A 139 -1.74 -0.99 -0.60
N ARG A 140 -1.05 -1.99 -0.06
CA ARG A 140 0.05 -2.67 -0.75
C ARG A 140 -0.52 -3.62 -1.81
N TRP A 141 -0.17 -3.39 -3.06
CA TRP A 141 -0.43 -4.24 -4.21
C TRP A 141 0.65 -5.31 -4.31
N ASP A 142 0.23 -6.56 -4.47
CA ASP A 142 1.10 -7.66 -4.88
C ASP A 142 0.81 -8.02 -6.35
N PRO A 143 1.75 -7.73 -7.28
CA PRO A 143 1.58 -8.04 -8.69
C PRO A 143 1.52 -9.55 -8.98
N HIS A 144 2.06 -10.40 -8.10
CA HIS A 144 2.11 -11.84 -8.32
C HIS A 144 0.75 -12.51 -8.07
N SER A 145 0.08 -12.13 -6.99
CA SER A 145 -1.28 -12.62 -6.66
C SER A 145 -2.39 -11.79 -7.30
N GLY A 146 -2.08 -10.58 -7.77
CA GLY A 146 -3.06 -9.63 -8.26
C GLY A 146 -4.00 -9.15 -7.15
N SER A 147 -3.51 -9.05 -5.91
CA SER A 147 -4.30 -8.67 -4.74
C SER A 147 -3.70 -7.52 -3.96
N TYR A 148 -4.56 -6.85 -3.19
CA TYR A 148 -4.19 -5.86 -2.18
C TYR A 148 -4.15 -6.50 -0.81
N ASP A 149 -3.06 -6.31 -0.08
CA ASP A 149 -3.00 -6.53 1.36
C ASP A 149 -3.77 -5.39 2.04
N MET A 150 -4.96 -5.71 2.53
CA MET A 150 -5.81 -4.75 3.23
C MET A 150 -5.61 -4.81 4.75
N GLY A 151 -4.75 -5.68 5.28
CA GLY A 151 -4.64 -6.00 6.70
C GLY A 151 -5.12 -7.43 6.96
N PHE A 152 -6.25 -7.59 7.63
CA PHE A 152 -6.78 -8.91 8.00
C PHE A 152 -7.13 -9.81 6.80
N ARG A 153 -7.33 -9.23 5.61
CA ARG A 153 -7.71 -9.97 4.41
C ARG A 153 -7.03 -9.41 3.17
N ASP A 154 -6.76 -10.32 2.23
CA ASP A 154 -6.40 -9.94 0.88
C ASP A 154 -7.65 -9.66 0.04
N TYR A 155 -7.61 -8.55 -0.70
CA TYR A 155 -8.64 -8.13 -1.63
C TYR A 155 -8.19 -8.32 -3.08
N HIS A 156 -8.97 -9.00 -3.91
CA HIS A 156 -8.64 -9.17 -5.32
C HIS A 156 -9.56 -8.29 -6.20
N PRO A 157 -9.05 -7.17 -6.76
CA PRO A 157 -9.85 -6.23 -7.55
C PRO A 157 -10.37 -6.84 -8.86
N GLY A 158 -9.68 -7.82 -9.45
CA GLY A 158 -10.21 -8.53 -10.62
C GLY A 158 -11.42 -9.44 -10.33
N LEU A 159 -11.66 -9.79 -9.06
CA LEU A 159 -12.79 -10.60 -8.60
C LEU A 159 -13.82 -9.75 -7.84
N ASN A 160 -13.54 -8.46 -7.63
CA ASN A 160 -14.33 -7.51 -6.83
C ASN A 160 -14.66 -8.04 -5.41
N ARG A 161 -13.74 -8.80 -4.79
CA ARG A 161 -14.00 -9.41 -3.48
C ARG A 161 -12.75 -9.75 -2.68
N PHE A 162 -12.92 -9.91 -1.38
CA PHE A 162 -11.91 -10.51 -0.50
C PHE A 162 -11.70 -11.99 -0.82
N LEU A 163 -10.48 -12.48 -0.63
CA LEU A 163 -10.10 -13.87 -0.86
C LEU A 163 -10.44 -14.77 0.33
N THR A 164 -10.53 -14.19 1.53
CA THR A 164 -10.92 -14.87 2.77
C THR A 164 -12.24 -14.33 3.30
N ARG A 165 -12.89 -15.16 4.12
CA ARG A 165 -14.17 -14.80 4.76
C ARG A 165 -13.93 -13.82 5.90
N ASP A 166 -14.78 -12.82 6.01
CA ASP A 166 -14.86 -11.95 7.18
C ASP A 166 -15.38 -12.69 8.43
N THR A 167 -14.66 -12.59 9.53
CA THR A 167 -14.97 -13.27 10.79
C THR A 167 -14.53 -12.45 12.00
N TYR A 168 -15.37 -12.42 13.03
CA TYR A 168 -14.97 -11.94 14.36
C TYR A 168 -14.86 -13.10 15.35
N THR A 169 -13.90 -13.04 16.26
CA THR A 169 -13.77 -14.04 17.34
C THR A 169 -14.91 -13.93 18.37
N GLY A 170 -15.48 -12.73 18.55
CA GLY A 170 -16.64 -12.50 19.41
C GLY A 170 -17.95 -12.91 18.72
N ALA A 171 -18.69 -13.85 19.31
CA ALA A 171 -19.92 -14.39 18.72
C ALA A 171 -20.99 -13.34 18.39
N LEU A 172 -21.13 -12.30 19.21
CA LEU A 172 -22.09 -11.20 18.95
C LEU A 172 -21.62 -10.30 17.81
N ALA A 173 -20.31 -10.02 17.70
CA ALA A 173 -19.75 -9.24 16.60
C ALA A 173 -19.86 -10.01 15.27
N ASP A 174 -19.61 -11.33 15.28
CA ASP A 174 -19.75 -12.18 14.11
C ASP A 174 -21.22 -12.35 13.68
N LEU A 175 -22.15 -12.41 14.65
CA LEU A 175 -23.58 -12.39 14.36
C LEU A 175 -23.99 -11.06 13.71
N ASN A 176 -23.53 -9.92 14.24
CA ASN A 176 -23.83 -8.62 13.66
C ASN A 176 -23.37 -8.53 12.20
N LEU A 177 -22.15 -9.00 11.91
CA LEU A 177 -21.62 -9.11 10.56
C LEU A 177 -22.51 -9.96 9.64
N ALA A 178 -23.04 -11.08 10.14
CA ALA A 178 -23.92 -11.96 9.37
C ALA A 178 -25.31 -11.35 9.08
N THR A 179 -25.80 -10.50 9.98
CA THR A 179 -27.16 -9.92 9.91
C THR A 179 -27.21 -8.55 9.24
N ASP A 180 -26.07 -7.87 9.10
CA ASP A 180 -25.99 -6.56 8.46
C ASP A 180 -26.20 -6.70 6.93
N PRO A 181 -27.08 -5.88 6.31
CA PRO A 181 -27.39 -5.98 4.88
C PRO A 181 -26.20 -5.65 3.96
N TYR A 182 -25.21 -4.90 4.43
CA TYR A 182 -24.02 -4.51 3.66
C TYR A 182 -22.87 -5.52 3.80
N THR A 183 -22.76 -6.20 4.95
CA THR A 183 -21.65 -7.13 5.24
C THR A 183 -22.08 -8.60 5.35
N GLY A 184 -23.38 -8.90 5.21
CA GLY A 184 -23.92 -10.25 5.26
C GLY A 184 -23.33 -11.19 4.19
N ASN A 185 -22.87 -10.65 3.06
CA ASN A 185 -21.90 -11.36 2.21
C ASN A 185 -20.48 -11.07 2.73
N ARG A 186 -19.93 -12.06 3.43
CA ARG A 186 -18.63 -12.00 4.14
C ARG A 186 -17.39 -11.87 3.24
N TYR A 187 -17.57 -11.65 1.94
CA TYR A 187 -16.48 -11.40 0.99
C TYR A 187 -16.63 -10.05 0.27
N THR A 188 -17.70 -9.31 0.55
CA THR A 188 -17.98 -8.03 -0.11
C THR A 188 -16.91 -6.99 0.24
N PHE A 189 -16.46 -6.25 -0.77
CA PHE A 189 -15.61 -5.09 -0.61
C PHE A 189 -16.44 -3.81 -0.53
N ALA A 190 -16.12 -2.94 0.41
CA ALA A 190 -16.71 -1.64 0.67
C ALA A 190 -18.23 -1.66 0.85
N GLY A 191 -18.77 -2.75 1.41
CA GLY A 191 -20.24 -2.97 1.49
C GLY A 191 -20.94 -2.91 0.13
N GLY A 192 -20.23 -3.19 -0.97
CA GLY A 192 -20.71 -3.12 -2.34
C GLY A 192 -20.69 -1.72 -2.96
N ASN A 193 -20.11 -0.73 -2.28
CA ASN A 193 -20.07 0.66 -2.73
C ASN A 193 -18.64 1.26 -2.60
N PRO A 194 -17.70 0.81 -3.42
CA PRO A 194 -16.30 1.25 -3.36
C PRO A 194 -16.03 2.64 -3.95
N ILE A 195 -17.06 3.36 -4.43
CA ILE A 195 -16.92 4.74 -4.90
C ILE A 195 -16.98 5.74 -3.75
N THR A 196 -17.81 5.44 -2.76
CA THR A 196 -18.03 6.33 -1.60
C THR A 196 -17.55 5.73 -0.30
N ARG A 197 -17.07 4.48 -0.30
CA ARG A 197 -16.57 3.81 0.89
C ARG A 197 -15.14 3.34 0.71
N ILE A 198 -14.32 3.63 1.71
CA ILE A 198 -12.91 3.29 1.77
C ILE A 198 -12.77 2.12 2.75
N GLU A 199 -12.12 1.04 2.32
CA GLU A 199 -11.79 -0.10 3.18
C GLU A 199 -10.51 0.17 3.96
N ILE A 200 -10.58 0.03 5.29
CA ILE A 200 -9.53 0.48 6.21
C ILE A 200 -8.54 -0.62 6.53
N ASP A 201 -9.02 -1.80 6.89
CA ASP A 201 -8.22 -2.88 7.50
C ASP A 201 -8.62 -4.29 7.03
N GLY A 202 -9.52 -4.37 6.05
CA GLY A 202 -10.11 -5.62 5.64
C GLY A 202 -11.18 -6.12 6.61
N HIS A 203 -11.77 -5.30 7.47
CA HIS A 203 -12.98 -5.62 8.24
C HIS A 203 -14.03 -4.51 8.15
N ILE A 204 -13.56 -3.26 8.12
CA ILE A 204 -14.41 -2.08 8.23
C ILE A 204 -14.14 -1.14 7.07
N SER A 205 -15.24 -0.65 6.48
CA SER A 205 -15.22 0.50 5.59
C SER A 205 -15.85 1.74 6.24
N CYS A 206 -15.33 2.91 5.88
CA CYS A 206 -15.86 4.22 6.24
C CYS A 206 -16.35 4.95 4.98
N THR A 207 -17.11 6.05 5.14
CA THR A 207 -17.69 6.82 4.00
C THR A 207 -16.82 8.05 3.67
N ALA A 208 -16.70 8.41 2.39
CA ALA A 208 -16.09 9.65 1.86
C ALA A 208 -17.17 10.74 1.66
N PRO A 209 -16.89 12.08 1.78
CA PRO A 209 -15.65 12.78 1.42
C PRO A 209 -14.91 13.48 2.58
N ASP A 210 -15.41 13.38 3.81
CA ASP A 210 -14.90 14.10 4.96
C ASP A 210 -13.69 13.43 5.59
N GLY A 211 -13.46 12.13 5.41
CA GLY A 211 -12.29 11.43 5.95
C GLY A 211 -12.17 11.45 7.47
N ILE A 212 -13.00 12.23 8.18
CA ILE A 212 -13.10 12.40 9.63
C ILE A 212 -13.30 11.03 10.29
N ASP A 213 -14.21 10.22 9.74
CA ASP A 213 -14.55 8.88 10.25
C ASP A 213 -13.53 7.80 9.83
N CYS A 214 -12.60 8.13 8.94
CA CYS A 214 -11.51 7.25 8.50
C CYS A 214 -10.14 7.65 9.11
N GLY A 215 -10.09 8.67 9.98
CA GLY A 215 -8.85 9.20 10.56
C GLY A 215 -8.04 10.15 9.65
N MET A 216 -8.68 10.84 8.70
CA MET A 216 -8.03 11.57 7.59
C MET A 216 -8.46 13.03 7.42
N GLU A 217 -8.73 13.76 8.50
CA GLU A 217 -9.14 15.18 8.46
C GLU A 217 -8.23 16.13 7.65
N LYS A 218 -7.02 15.72 7.24
CA LYS A 218 -6.04 16.63 6.64
C LYS A 218 -5.19 16.12 5.47
N ARG A 219 -5.44 14.92 4.92
CA ARG A 219 -4.60 14.37 3.83
C ARG A 219 -4.65 15.18 2.53
N ILE A 220 -5.69 16.00 2.33
CA ILE A 220 -5.91 16.80 1.11
C ILE A 220 -4.95 18.01 1.00
N SER A 221 -4.25 18.43 2.06
CA SER A 221 -3.33 19.59 2.00
C SER A 221 -1.87 19.26 1.68
N GLY A 222 -1.51 17.98 1.58
CA GLY A 222 -0.13 17.48 1.62
C GLY A 222 0.68 17.60 0.32
N SER A 223 0.86 18.80 -0.23
CA SER A 223 1.89 19.06 -1.24
C SER A 223 2.47 20.47 -1.10
N THR A 224 2.75 20.90 0.13
CA THR A 224 3.54 22.10 0.34
C THR A 224 5.03 21.78 0.31
N THR A 225 5.87 22.69 -0.19
CA THR A 225 7.34 22.54 -0.18
C THR A 225 7.88 22.26 1.23
N GLN A 226 7.22 22.75 2.28
CA GLN A 226 7.59 22.50 3.68
C GLN A 226 7.40 21.04 4.11
N GLU A 227 6.34 20.36 3.68
CA GLU A 227 6.11 18.94 4.00
C GLU A 227 7.07 18.04 3.24
N ARG A 228 7.49 18.43 2.03
CA ARG A 228 8.55 17.74 1.28
C ARG A 228 9.91 17.85 2.00
N LEU A 229 10.23 19.02 2.56
CA LEU A 229 11.41 19.19 3.42
C LEU A 229 11.31 18.37 4.71
N ALA A 230 10.13 18.29 5.32
CA ALA A 230 9.93 17.51 6.54
C ALA A 230 10.06 15.99 6.28
N ALA A 231 9.53 15.49 5.15
CA ALA A 231 9.67 14.10 4.74
C ALA A 231 11.14 13.74 4.46
N ARG A 232 11.89 14.63 3.79
CA ARG A 232 13.34 14.46 3.59
C ARG A 232 14.12 14.46 4.91
N ALA A 233 13.79 15.36 5.83
CA ALA A 233 14.41 15.41 7.16
C ALA A 233 14.07 14.18 8.04
N ALA A 234 12.91 13.55 7.83
CA ALA A 234 12.52 12.32 8.53
C ALA A 234 13.31 11.10 8.01
N LEU A 235 13.70 11.08 6.74
CA LEU A 235 14.52 10.04 6.12
C LEU A 235 16.01 10.15 6.48
N GLU A 236 16.50 11.33 6.89
CA GLU A 236 17.90 11.57 7.28
C GLU A 236 18.21 11.27 8.76
N GLN A 237 17.28 10.70 9.54
CA GLN A 237 17.56 10.35 10.95
C GLN A 237 18.40 9.08 11.04
N PRO A 238 19.59 9.10 11.68
CA PRO A 238 20.42 7.91 11.81
C PRO A 238 19.70 6.86 12.66
N ALA A 239 19.77 5.60 12.22
CA ALA A 239 19.30 4.45 12.98
C ALA A 239 19.86 4.51 14.41
N LEU A 240 18.97 4.62 15.39
CA LEU A 240 19.36 4.49 16.79
C LEU A 240 19.95 3.09 16.98
N GLY A 241 21.26 3.05 17.19
CA GLY A 241 21.99 1.81 17.44
C GLY A 241 21.45 1.06 18.67
N PRO A 242 21.69 -0.25 18.75
CA PRO A 242 21.13 -1.09 19.81
C PRO A 242 21.67 -0.66 21.19
N ILE A 243 20.78 -0.69 22.19
CA ILE A 243 21.07 -0.49 23.61
C ILE A 243 21.62 -1.79 24.20
#